data_AF-A0A534IUT4-F1
#
_entry.id   AF-A0A534IUT4-F1
#
_cell.length_a   1.000
_cell.length_b   1.000
_cell.length_c   1.000
_cell.angle_alpha   90.00
_cell.angle_beta   90.00
_cell.angle_gamma   90.00
#
_symmetry.space_group_name_H-M   'P 1'
#
loop_
_entity.id
_entity.type
_entity.pdbx_description
1 polymer ?
#
loop_
_entity_poly.entity_id
_entity_poly.type
_entity_poly.pdbx_seq_one_letter_code
_entity_poly.pdbx_strand_id
1 'polypeptide(L)'
;MYSATHRFRERSPGVIATRFLEREDHMFDDKVTGIGFLKTTKARHAEEAIGHTEGLVTVLRLTMADIKPAEDALKIAKQFFGAHQYAKAVQAARRAESIAVTLDERFGKYQKSLKDLQSRIESMKRLGLDTEAIEKVAGIAEEKLLDGIRENGAFIPNYLEARDILERATQQGRAFQEKAEIASNRIFVAELAIESLANLKGATDNGAFAHGAASSLEQAIHDATKELALGNPGNAAEIAKEIEEKARRLKTQFAEATKTLTEVDAKVIDLRGEGVLIHSVETQLKMARDMLDRGLIEPAAAMALRLQADAKSIADQYQKATTTLADAELLYGRLQREGFHSYEADAALRDARRTIREGSYGRAIEHLERALQAFARRTNARSSLGKDIEETRTRVRLLAGSGLSFMPDIQEVLGRAEREFQQGNYSGSSEDLRIATVLLDGVTHAPSPKK
;
A
#
# COMPACT_ATOMS: atom_id res chain seq x y z
N MET A 1 -28.56 48.86 -14.74
CA MET A 1 -28.62 50.09 -15.57
C MET A 1 -28.67 49.67 -17.03
N TYR A 2 -29.66 50.18 -17.76
CA TYR A 2 -29.78 50.35 -19.24
C TYR A 2 -29.17 49.26 -20.16
N SER A 3 -29.94 48.39 -20.81
CA SER A 3 -30.93 48.58 -21.89
C SER A 3 -30.35 48.85 -23.29
N ALA A 4 -30.82 48.01 -24.24
CA ALA A 4 -31.07 48.28 -25.67
C ALA A 4 -29.84 48.44 -26.59
N THR A 5 -29.76 47.99 -27.86
CA THR A 5 -30.66 47.40 -28.89
C THR A 5 -29.78 47.18 -30.13
N HIS A 6 -29.89 46.13 -30.97
CA HIS A 6 -30.80 46.02 -32.13
C HIS A 6 -30.53 44.65 -32.82
N ARG A 7 -31.52 43.75 -32.96
CA ARG A 7 -32.40 43.42 -34.13
C ARG A 7 -31.66 42.80 -35.33
N PHE A 8 -32.10 41.75 -36.03
CA PHE A 8 -33.43 41.21 -36.42
C PHE A 8 -33.29 39.67 -36.61
N ARG A 9 -34.07 38.79 -35.97
CA ARG A 9 -35.47 38.34 -36.18
C ARG A 9 -35.70 37.43 -37.39
N GLU A 10 -35.92 36.15 -37.07
CA GLU A 10 -36.57 35.08 -37.83
C GLU A 10 -37.94 35.47 -38.39
N ARG A 11 -38.36 34.81 -39.48
CA ARG A 11 -39.77 34.46 -39.70
C ARG A 11 -39.93 33.42 -40.80
N SER A 12 -40.46 32.25 -40.43
CA SER A 12 -41.34 31.42 -41.26
C SER A 12 -42.56 32.24 -41.73
N PRO A 13 -43.24 31.83 -42.81
CA PRO A 13 -44.62 31.40 -42.60
C PRO A 13 -45.12 30.29 -43.54
N GLY A 14 -46.10 29.54 -43.05
CA GLY A 14 -46.98 28.70 -43.86
C GLY A 14 -48.24 29.45 -44.34
N VAL A 15 -48.78 28.93 -45.45
CA VAL A 15 -50.20 28.60 -45.72
C VAL A 15 -51.26 29.74 -45.88
N ILE A 16 -51.65 29.90 -47.16
CA ILE A 16 -52.99 30.12 -47.77
C ILE A 16 -53.76 31.43 -47.51
N ALA A 17 -54.03 32.14 -48.62
CA ALA A 17 -55.29 32.86 -48.82
C ALA A 17 -55.74 32.80 -50.30
N THR A 18 -56.97 32.32 -50.49
CA THR A 18 -57.77 32.32 -51.72
C THR A 18 -58.45 33.68 -51.95
N ARG A 19 -58.53 34.17 -53.21
CA ARG A 19 -59.78 34.51 -53.92
C ARG A 19 -59.53 35.27 -55.25
N PHE A 20 -60.14 34.71 -56.31
CA PHE A 20 -60.87 35.33 -57.42
C PHE A 20 -60.32 36.56 -58.18
N LEU A 21 -60.16 36.39 -59.50
CA LEU A 21 -60.86 37.20 -60.50
C LEU A 21 -61.11 36.39 -61.77
N GLU A 22 -62.36 36.40 -62.20
CA GLU A 22 -62.92 35.77 -63.39
C GLU A 22 -62.48 36.48 -64.68
N ARG A 23 -62.37 35.70 -65.76
CA ARG A 23 -62.90 36.07 -67.07
C ARG A 23 -63.08 34.84 -67.96
N GLU A 24 -64.35 34.55 -68.21
CA GLU A 24 -64.95 33.79 -69.33
C GLU A 24 -64.33 34.19 -70.69
N ASP A 25 -64.43 33.48 -71.80
CA ASP A 25 -64.92 32.16 -72.19
C ASP A 25 -64.33 31.96 -73.61
N HIS A 26 -64.11 30.73 -74.03
CA HIS A 26 -64.48 30.26 -75.38
C HIS A 26 -64.13 28.78 -75.54
N MET A 27 -65.18 27.95 -75.52
CA MET A 27 -65.19 26.61 -76.09
C MET A 27 -64.79 26.64 -77.57
N PHE A 28 -63.77 25.87 -77.93
CA PHE A 28 -63.87 24.96 -79.07
C PHE A 28 -63.17 23.66 -78.73
N ASP A 29 -64.01 22.62 -78.72
CA ASP A 29 -63.70 21.20 -78.71
C ASP A 29 -62.78 20.89 -79.90
N ASP A 30 -61.58 20.38 -79.64
CA ASP A 30 -60.91 19.54 -80.62
C ASP A 30 -60.07 18.46 -79.93
N LYS A 31 -60.57 17.24 -80.08
CA LYS A 31 -60.02 15.99 -79.56
C LYS A 31 -58.66 15.72 -80.20
N VAL A 32 -57.59 16.22 -79.59
CA VAL A 32 -56.21 15.85 -79.94
C VAL A 32 -55.57 15.06 -78.80
N THR A 33 -55.73 13.73 -78.88
CA THR A 33 -54.82 12.70 -78.32
C THR A 33 -54.28 12.92 -76.90
N GLY A 34 -55.05 12.57 -75.87
CA GLY A 34 -54.59 12.50 -74.48
C GLY A 34 -53.37 11.58 -74.23
N ILE A 35 -53.02 10.72 -75.19
CA ILE A 35 -51.82 9.87 -75.14
C ILE A 35 -50.54 10.66 -75.51
N GLY A 36 -50.66 11.70 -76.34
CA GLY A 36 -49.54 12.56 -76.77
C GLY A 36 -49.10 13.53 -75.67
N PHE A 37 -50.06 14.21 -75.03
CA PHE A 37 -49.80 15.13 -73.92
C PHE A 37 -49.20 14.44 -72.68
N LEU A 38 -49.62 13.21 -72.38
CA LEU A 38 -49.04 12.41 -71.30
C LEU A 38 -47.63 11.89 -71.62
N LYS A 39 -47.30 11.65 -72.90
CA LYS A 39 -45.95 11.29 -73.33
C LYS A 39 -45.00 12.49 -73.29
N THR A 40 -45.45 13.67 -73.72
CA THR A 40 -44.65 14.89 -73.71
C THR A 40 -44.37 15.39 -72.29
N THR A 41 -45.35 15.31 -71.39
CA THR A 41 -45.16 15.62 -69.95
C THR A 41 -44.21 14.64 -69.26
N LYS A 42 -44.34 13.32 -69.51
CA LYS A 42 -43.40 12.32 -68.98
C LYS A 42 -41.98 12.47 -69.51
N ALA A 43 -41.82 12.83 -70.79
CA ALA A 43 -40.53 13.11 -71.39
C ALA A 43 -39.88 14.34 -70.74
N ARG A 44 -40.62 15.44 -70.61
CA ARG A 44 -40.15 16.67 -69.95
C ARG A 44 -39.73 16.44 -68.50
N HIS A 45 -40.51 15.69 -67.72
CA HIS A 45 -40.13 15.33 -66.35
C HIS A 45 -38.88 14.45 -66.27
N ALA A 46 -38.67 13.55 -67.23
CA ALA A 46 -37.47 12.73 -67.29
C ALA A 46 -36.24 13.56 -67.67
N GLU A 47 -36.39 14.51 -68.59
CA GLU A 47 -35.33 15.44 -69.00
C GLU A 47 -34.95 16.40 -67.87
N GLU A 48 -35.94 16.97 -67.16
CA GLU A 48 -35.73 17.82 -65.98
C GLU A 48 -35.00 17.03 -64.86
N ALA A 49 -35.40 15.80 -64.59
CA ALA A 49 -34.76 14.95 -63.59
C ALA A 49 -33.29 14.63 -63.97
N ILE A 50 -33.03 14.26 -65.22
CA ILE A 50 -31.68 13.99 -65.71
C ILE A 50 -30.82 15.26 -65.66
N GLY A 51 -31.36 16.41 -66.10
CA GLY A 51 -30.65 17.70 -66.07
C GLY A 51 -30.31 18.17 -64.65
N HIS A 52 -31.23 17.96 -63.69
CA HIS A 52 -30.97 18.23 -62.27
C HIS A 52 -29.84 17.36 -61.73
N THR A 53 -29.92 16.04 -61.96
CA THR A 53 -28.90 15.10 -61.48
C THR A 53 -27.55 15.33 -62.17
N GLU A 54 -27.52 15.69 -63.45
CA GLU A 54 -26.31 16.12 -64.15
C GLU A 54 -25.67 17.34 -63.50
N GLY A 55 -26.46 18.39 -63.24
CA GLY A 55 -25.99 19.58 -62.53
C GLY A 55 -25.36 19.21 -61.18
N LEU A 56 -26.06 18.39 -60.38
CA LEU A 56 -25.57 17.93 -59.09
C LEU A 56 -24.26 17.14 -59.20
N VAL A 57 -24.19 16.15 -60.10
CA VAL A 57 -22.97 15.35 -60.33
C VAL A 57 -21.82 16.23 -60.81
N THR A 58 -22.07 17.24 -61.67
CA THR A 58 -21.01 18.17 -62.11
C THR A 58 -20.48 19.07 -61.00
N VAL A 59 -21.32 19.49 -60.06
CA VAL A 59 -20.87 20.23 -58.87
C VAL A 59 -20.06 19.32 -57.96
N LEU A 60 -20.52 18.08 -57.74
CA LEU A 60 -19.83 17.11 -56.89
C LEU A 60 -18.52 16.60 -57.49
N ARG A 61 -18.30 16.71 -58.82
CA ARG A 61 -16.97 16.47 -59.43
C ARG A 61 -15.88 17.40 -58.91
N LEU A 62 -16.26 18.55 -58.34
CA LEU A 62 -15.32 19.46 -57.72
C LEU A 62 -14.88 18.97 -56.32
N THR A 63 -15.59 18.00 -55.73
CA THR A 63 -15.16 17.33 -54.50
C THR A 63 -14.24 16.14 -54.85
N MET A 64 -13.42 15.72 -53.89
CA MET A 64 -12.54 14.56 -54.05
C MET A 64 -13.25 13.20 -53.83
N ALA A 65 -14.58 13.21 -53.70
CA ALA A 65 -15.37 11.99 -53.54
C ALA A 65 -15.37 11.17 -54.83
N ASP A 66 -15.29 9.83 -54.74
CA ASP A 66 -15.44 8.98 -55.92
C ASP A 66 -16.93 8.86 -56.29
N ILE A 67 -17.35 9.73 -57.19
CA ILE A 67 -18.72 9.82 -57.71
C ILE A 67 -18.93 9.02 -59.00
N LYS A 68 -17.94 8.25 -59.48
CA LYS A 68 -18.11 7.37 -60.66
C LYS A 68 -19.36 6.48 -60.58
N PRO A 69 -19.74 5.91 -59.42
CA PRO A 69 -20.96 5.11 -59.33
C PRO A 69 -22.24 5.91 -59.62
N ALA A 70 -22.28 7.20 -59.24
CA ALA A 70 -23.38 8.09 -59.58
C ALA A 70 -23.37 8.46 -61.07
N GLU A 71 -22.18 8.66 -61.66
CA GLU A 71 -22.04 8.91 -63.10
C GLU A 71 -22.51 7.72 -63.95
N ASP A 72 -22.19 6.50 -63.53
CA ASP A 72 -22.61 5.29 -64.23
C ASP A 72 -24.13 5.06 -64.11
N ALA A 73 -24.71 5.33 -62.94
CA ALA A 73 -26.17 5.34 -62.77
C ALA A 73 -26.86 6.41 -63.63
N LEU A 74 -26.23 7.58 -63.78
CA LEU A 74 -26.71 8.66 -64.64
C LEU A 74 -26.63 8.31 -66.13
N LYS A 75 -25.56 7.60 -66.58
CA LYS A 75 -25.48 7.06 -67.94
C LYS A 75 -26.63 6.09 -68.24
N ILE A 76 -26.98 5.22 -67.27
CA ILE A 76 -28.12 4.31 -67.39
C ILE A 76 -29.44 5.09 -67.51
N ALA A 77 -29.61 6.18 -66.76
CA ALA A 77 -30.77 7.05 -66.87
C ALA A 77 -30.91 7.66 -68.29
N LYS A 78 -29.81 8.13 -68.88
CA LYS A 78 -29.76 8.64 -70.26
C LYS A 78 -30.09 7.56 -71.29
N GLN A 79 -29.60 6.34 -71.09
CA GLN A 79 -29.93 5.20 -71.97
C GLN A 79 -31.43 4.87 -71.93
N PHE A 80 -32.06 4.85 -70.75
CA PHE A 80 -33.52 4.66 -70.65
C PHE A 80 -34.31 5.81 -71.28
N PHE A 81 -33.80 7.03 -71.21
CA PHE A 81 -34.40 8.18 -71.88
C PHE A 81 -34.34 8.03 -73.41
N GLY A 82 -33.18 7.66 -73.96
CA GLY A 82 -32.99 7.37 -75.39
C GLY A 82 -33.85 6.21 -75.91
N ALA A 83 -34.17 5.24 -75.04
CA ALA A 83 -35.08 4.13 -75.34
C ALA A 83 -36.59 4.46 -75.12
N HIS A 84 -36.93 5.74 -74.89
CA HIS A 84 -38.29 6.21 -74.58
C HIS A 84 -38.94 5.58 -73.33
N GLN A 85 -38.15 5.00 -72.42
CA GLN A 85 -38.62 4.42 -71.16
C GLN A 85 -38.60 5.47 -70.04
N TYR A 86 -39.36 6.56 -70.21
CA TYR A 86 -39.29 7.76 -69.38
C TYR A 86 -39.48 7.52 -67.88
N ALA A 87 -40.38 6.61 -67.48
CA ALA A 87 -40.58 6.27 -66.06
C ALA A 87 -39.34 5.62 -65.43
N LYS A 88 -38.64 4.75 -66.17
CA LYS A 88 -37.39 4.13 -65.70
C LYS A 88 -36.22 5.12 -65.72
N ALA A 89 -36.21 6.04 -66.69
CA ALA A 89 -35.22 7.12 -66.74
C ALA A 89 -35.30 8.04 -65.51
N VAL A 90 -36.51 8.45 -65.10
CA VAL A 90 -36.72 9.23 -63.86
C VAL A 90 -36.26 8.45 -62.63
N GLN A 91 -36.61 7.16 -62.54
CA GLN A 91 -36.19 6.32 -61.41
C GLN A 91 -34.66 6.15 -61.34
N ALA A 92 -34.00 5.95 -62.49
CA ALA A 92 -32.55 5.85 -62.56
C ALA A 92 -31.86 7.19 -62.24
N ALA A 93 -32.39 8.33 -62.71
CA ALA A 93 -31.88 9.66 -62.37
C ALA A 93 -31.97 9.95 -60.86
N ARG A 94 -33.13 9.68 -60.24
CA ARG A 94 -33.30 9.82 -58.78
C ARG A 94 -32.37 8.90 -57.98
N ARG A 95 -32.10 7.68 -58.48
CA ARG A 95 -31.11 6.78 -57.88
C ARG A 95 -29.71 7.37 -57.97
N ALA A 96 -29.30 7.85 -59.14
CA ALA A 96 -28.00 8.51 -59.34
C ALA A 96 -27.83 9.73 -58.41
N GLU A 97 -28.87 10.55 -58.26
CA GLU A 97 -28.88 11.67 -57.31
C GLU A 97 -28.70 11.20 -55.86
N SER A 98 -29.46 10.19 -55.43
CA SER A 98 -29.33 9.64 -54.08
C SER A 98 -27.95 9.05 -53.80
N ILE A 99 -27.35 8.36 -54.77
CA ILE A 99 -26.00 7.80 -54.67
C ILE A 99 -24.98 8.95 -54.58
N ALA A 100 -25.11 10.00 -55.40
CA ALA A 100 -24.20 11.13 -55.38
C ALA A 100 -24.21 11.87 -54.03
N VAL A 101 -25.40 12.21 -53.51
CA VAL A 101 -25.54 12.91 -52.23
C VAL A 101 -25.02 12.06 -51.06
N THR A 102 -25.39 10.78 -51.02
CA THR A 102 -24.93 9.88 -49.94
C THR A 102 -23.43 9.65 -49.97
N LEU A 103 -22.81 9.57 -51.15
CA LEU A 103 -21.36 9.42 -51.28
C LEU A 103 -20.61 10.67 -50.83
N ASP A 104 -21.09 11.86 -51.19
CA ASP A 104 -20.48 13.12 -50.74
C ASP A 104 -20.57 13.28 -49.22
N GLU A 105 -21.73 13.00 -48.62
CA GLU A 105 -21.90 13.03 -47.17
C GLU A 105 -20.99 12.02 -46.45
N ARG A 106 -20.92 10.78 -46.96
CA ARG A 106 -20.08 9.73 -46.39
C ARG A 106 -18.60 10.07 -46.54
N PHE A 107 -18.19 10.62 -47.68
CA PHE A 107 -16.84 11.08 -47.93
C PHE A 107 -16.43 12.21 -46.99
N GLY A 108 -17.30 13.21 -46.79
CA GLY A 108 -17.04 14.31 -45.87
C GLY A 108 -16.81 13.84 -44.43
N LYS A 109 -17.61 12.86 -43.95
CA LYS A 109 -17.42 12.24 -42.63
C LYS A 109 -16.14 11.42 -42.53
N TYR A 110 -15.80 10.68 -43.58
CA TYR A 110 -14.54 9.94 -43.66
C TYR A 110 -13.33 10.90 -43.62
N GLN A 111 -13.31 11.95 -44.45
CA GLN A 111 -12.23 12.95 -44.45
C GLN A 111 -12.06 13.62 -43.09
N LYS A 112 -13.16 13.94 -42.41
CA LYS A 112 -13.11 14.48 -41.06
C LYS A 112 -12.43 13.50 -40.09
N SER A 113 -12.81 12.23 -40.14
CA SER A 113 -12.23 11.18 -39.27
C SER A 113 -10.75 10.95 -39.55
N LEU A 114 -10.34 11.04 -40.83
CA LEU A 114 -8.94 10.96 -41.23
C LEU A 114 -8.13 12.15 -40.69
N LYS A 115 -8.66 13.37 -40.78
CA LYS A 115 -8.04 14.57 -40.18
C LYS A 115 -7.95 14.47 -38.66
N ASP A 116 -9.00 13.96 -38.01
CA ASP A 116 -9.02 13.75 -36.56
C ASP A 116 -7.95 12.73 -36.13
N LEU A 117 -7.75 11.66 -36.89
CA LEU A 117 -6.68 10.68 -36.66
C LEU A 117 -5.29 11.30 -36.85
N GLN A 118 -5.07 12.06 -37.93
CA GLN A 118 -3.79 12.73 -38.19
C GLN A 118 -3.44 13.72 -37.09
N SER A 119 -4.40 14.55 -36.66
CA SER A 119 -4.24 15.47 -35.53
C SER A 119 -3.90 14.71 -34.23
N ARG A 120 -4.50 13.53 -34.02
CA ARG A 120 -4.17 12.68 -32.87
C ARG A 120 -2.74 12.15 -32.93
N ILE A 121 -2.30 11.65 -34.08
CA ILE A 121 -0.93 11.18 -34.30
C ILE A 121 0.07 12.32 -34.03
N GLU A 122 -0.18 13.51 -34.57
CA GLU A 122 0.68 14.67 -34.32
C GLU A 122 0.73 15.04 -32.82
N SER A 123 -0.42 15.02 -32.13
CA SER A 123 -0.47 15.25 -30.69
C SER A 123 0.35 14.22 -29.91
N MET A 124 0.25 12.94 -30.28
CA MET A 124 0.99 11.86 -29.65
C MET A 124 2.51 11.97 -29.90
N LYS A 125 2.91 12.34 -31.13
CA LYS A 125 4.33 12.59 -31.47
C LYS A 125 4.93 13.75 -30.68
N ARG A 126 4.18 14.83 -30.48
CA ARG A 126 4.63 15.96 -29.64
C ARG A 126 4.91 15.55 -28.20
N LEU A 127 4.23 14.51 -27.72
CA LEU A 127 4.43 13.92 -26.40
C LEU A 127 5.49 12.80 -26.40
N GLY A 128 6.13 12.51 -27.53
CA GLY A 128 7.14 11.46 -27.65
C GLY A 128 6.58 10.03 -27.58
N LEU A 129 5.28 9.84 -27.79
CA LEU A 129 4.62 8.54 -27.73
C LEU A 129 4.83 7.74 -29.03
N ASP A 130 4.89 6.41 -28.91
CA ASP A 130 4.86 5.54 -30.08
C ASP A 130 3.53 5.69 -30.84
N THR A 131 3.65 5.90 -32.15
CA THR A 131 2.53 6.14 -33.06
C THR A 131 2.50 5.14 -34.21
N GLU A 132 3.49 4.25 -34.36
CA GLU A 132 3.62 3.38 -35.53
C GLU A 132 2.38 2.50 -35.77
N ALA A 133 1.80 1.96 -34.69
CA ALA A 133 0.62 1.11 -34.79
C ALA A 133 -0.62 1.88 -35.28
N ILE A 134 -0.79 3.15 -34.85
CA ILE A 134 -1.94 3.99 -35.20
C ILE A 134 -1.77 4.56 -36.62
N GLU A 135 -0.55 4.88 -37.03
CA GLU A 135 -0.25 5.35 -38.38
C GLU A 135 -0.61 4.32 -39.45
N LYS A 136 -0.36 3.03 -39.19
CA LYS A 136 -0.73 1.94 -40.09
C LYS A 136 -2.24 1.83 -40.33
N VAL A 137 -3.07 2.31 -39.41
CA VAL A 137 -4.54 2.25 -39.54
C VAL A 137 -5.05 3.11 -40.69
N ALA A 138 -4.38 4.20 -41.03
CA ALA A 138 -4.76 5.01 -42.18
C ALA A 138 -4.68 4.20 -43.49
N GLY A 139 -3.61 3.43 -43.68
CA GLY A 139 -3.46 2.53 -44.83
C GLY A 139 -4.51 1.40 -44.84
N ILE A 140 -4.82 0.81 -43.69
CA ILE A 140 -5.87 -0.23 -43.58
C ILE A 140 -7.25 0.34 -43.94
N ALA A 141 -7.55 1.58 -43.51
CA ALA A 141 -8.79 2.25 -43.86
C ALA A 141 -8.88 2.58 -45.36
N GLU A 142 -7.75 2.95 -45.99
CA GLU A 142 -7.67 3.16 -47.45
C GLU A 142 -7.87 1.85 -48.23
N GLU A 143 -7.28 0.73 -47.80
CA GLU A 143 -7.52 -0.58 -48.42
C GLU A 143 -9.00 -0.96 -48.35
N LYS A 144 -9.63 -0.77 -47.19
CA LYS A 144 -11.06 -1.04 -46.99
C LYS A 144 -11.97 -0.16 -47.83
N LEU A 145 -11.55 1.07 -48.09
CA LEU A 145 -12.24 2.00 -48.97
C LEU A 145 -12.28 1.48 -50.41
N LEU A 146 -11.17 0.92 -50.88
CA LEU A 146 -10.98 0.35 -52.23
C LEU A 146 -11.69 -0.99 -52.42
N ASP A 147 -11.83 -1.81 -51.36
CA ASP A 147 -12.61 -3.06 -51.39
C ASP A 147 -14.06 -2.81 -51.83
N GLY A 148 -14.62 -1.64 -51.47
CA GLY A 148 -15.95 -1.19 -51.85
C GLY A 148 -17.10 -2.08 -51.33
N ILE A 149 -18.33 -1.63 -51.55
CA ILE A 149 -19.56 -2.36 -51.23
C ILE A 149 -20.54 -2.27 -52.38
N ARG A 150 -21.43 -3.26 -52.50
CA ARG A 150 -22.57 -3.19 -53.42
C ARG A 150 -23.78 -2.64 -52.70
N GLU A 151 -24.24 -1.46 -53.11
CA GLU A 151 -25.45 -0.81 -52.59
C GLU A 151 -26.33 -0.40 -53.77
N ASN A 152 -27.63 -0.73 -53.71
CA ASN A 152 -28.61 -0.40 -54.77
C ASN A 152 -28.21 -0.88 -56.18
N GLY A 153 -27.43 -1.96 -56.29
CA GLY A 153 -26.96 -2.51 -57.57
C GLY A 153 -25.74 -1.81 -58.17
N ALA A 154 -25.20 -0.77 -57.52
CA ALA A 154 -23.95 -0.11 -57.88
C ALA A 154 -22.82 -0.54 -56.94
N PHE A 155 -21.60 -0.64 -57.45
CA PHE A 155 -20.40 -0.78 -56.63
C PHE A 155 -19.96 0.61 -56.19
N ILE A 156 -19.88 0.84 -54.88
CA ILE A 156 -19.53 2.13 -54.29
C ILE A 156 -18.38 1.99 -53.29
N PRO A 157 -17.58 3.04 -53.04
CA PRO A 157 -16.53 2.98 -52.02
C PRO A 157 -17.09 2.77 -50.61
N ASN A 158 -16.39 2.01 -49.79
CA ASN A 158 -16.82 1.69 -48.43
C ASN A 158 -16.39 2.74 -47.40
N TYR A 159 -16.89 3.97 -47.56
CA TYR A 159 -16.59 5.07 -46.65
C TYR A 159 -17.09 4.83 -45.21
N LEU A 160 -18.08 3.97 -44.99
CA LEU A 160 -18.65 3.70 -43.67
C LEU A 160 -17.71 2.85 -42.81
N GLU A 161 -17.26 1.69 -43.31
CA GLU A 161 -16.33 0.85 -42.55
C GLU A 161 -14.96 1.52 -42.40
N ALA A 162 -14.47 2.18 -43.45
CA ALA A 162 -13.22 2.93 -43.39
C ALA A 162 -13.28 4.03 -42.32
N ARG A 163 -14.41 4.77 -42.22
CA ARG A 163 -14.65 5.73 -41.15
C ARG A 163 -14.64 5.07 -39.78
N ASP A 164 -15.38 3.97 -39.59
CA ASP A 164 -15.47 3.29 -38.30
C ASP A 164 -14.10 2.80 -37.81
N ILE A 165 -13.25 2.33 -38.72
CA ILE A 165 -11.85 1.97 -38.42
C ILE A 165 -11.05 3.18 -37.91
N LEU A 166 -11.13 4.32 -38.61
CA LEU A 166 -10.46 5.56 -38.21
C LEU A 166 -10.98 6.10 -36.87
N GLU A 167 -12.29 6.09 -36.65
CA GLU A 167 -12.91 6.54 -35.40
C GLU A 167 -12.46 5.67 -34.21
N ARG A 168 -12.44 4.34 -34.37
CA ARG A 168 -11.96 3.42 -33.34
C ARG A 168 -10.49 3.65 -33.02
N ALA A 169 -9.62 3.80 -34.02
CA ALA A 169 -8.22 4.08 -33.80
C ALA A 169 -8.00 5.44 -33.12
N THR A 170 -8.79 6.45 -33.46
CA THR A 170 -8.76 7.75 -32.80
C THR A 170 -9.13 7.64 -31.32
N GLN A 171 -10.15 6.84 -30.99
CA GLN A 171 -10.55 6.57 -29.60
C GLN A 171 -9.48 5.79 -28.83
N GLN A 172 -8.89 4.77 -29.45
CA GLN A 172 -7.79 3.99 -28.86
C GLN A 172 -6.56 4.87 -28.61
N GLY A 173 -6.18 5.73 -29.55
CA GLY A 173 -5.09 6.69 -29.40
C GLY A 173 -5.34 7.68 -28.26
N ARG A 174 -6.58 8.17 -28.10
CA ARG A 174 -6.96 9.01 -26.95
C ARG A 174 -6.79 8.27 -25.64
N ALA A 175 -7.36 7.07 -25.51
CA ALA A 175 -7.27 6.28 -24.29
C ALA A 175 -5.81 5.90 -23.96
N PHE A 176 -4.99 5.64 -24.98
CA PHE A 176 -3.57 5.38 -24.80
C PHE A 176 -2.81 6.62 -24.31
N GLN A 177 -3.06 7.79 -24.93
CA GLN A 177 -2.48 9.06 -24.52
C GLN A 177 -2.84 9.38 -23.06
N GLU A 178 -4.10 9.25 -22.66
CA GLU A 178 -4.55 9.48 -21.28
C GLU A 178 -3.81 8.57 -20.29
N LYS A 179 -3.64 7.28 -20.63
CA LYS A 179 -2.87 6.34 -19.80
C LYS A 179 -1.40 6.73 -19.71
N ALA A 180 -0.80 7.17 -20.81
CA ALA A 180 0.60 7.60 -20.85
C ALA A 180 0.83 8.86 -20.01
N GLU A 181 -0.10 9.83 -20.06
CA GLU A 181 -0.06 11.02 -19.21
C GLU A 181 -0.17 10.66 -17.71
N ILE A 182 -1.07 9.74 -17.35
CA ILE A 182 -1.17 9.22 -15.97
C ILE A 182 0.14 8.55 -15.54
N ALA A 183 0.72 7.71 -16.40
CA ALA A 183 2.00 7.04 -16.12
C ALA A 183 3.14 8.04 -15.94
N SER A 184 3.25 9.03 -16.83
CA SER A 184 4.25 10.10 -16.74
C SER A 184 4.11 10.89 -15.44
N ASN A 185 2.89 11.25 -15.04
CA ASN A 185 2.64 11.94 -13.78
C ASN A 185 3.04 11.08 -12.57
N ARG A 186 2.78 9.77 -12.60
CA ARG A 186 3.21 8.87 -11.52
C ARG A 186 4.72 8.71 -11.46
N ILE A 187 5.39 8.60 -12.60
CA ILE A 187 6.86 8.57 -12.67
C ILE A 187 7.41 9.83 -12.00
N PHE A 188 6.88 11.01 -12.37
CA PHE A 188 7.29 12.27 -11.76
C PHE A 188 7.07 12.32 -10.24
N VAL A 189 5.91 11.84 -9.75
CA VAL A 189 5.65 11.76 -8.29
C VAL A 189 6.61 10.80 -7.59
N ALA A 190 6.96 9.69 -8.23
CA ALA A 190 7.93 8.74 -7.71
C ALA A 190 9.34 9.33 -7.67
N GLU A 191 9.76 10.06 -8.71
CA GLU A 191 11.02 10.82 -8.73
C GLU A 191 11.08 11.84 -7.59
N LEU A 192 10.02 12.64 -7.39
CA LEU A 192 9.94 13.56 -6.26
C LEU A 192 10.02 12.83 -4.91
N ALA A 193 9.43 11.64 -4.79
CA ALA A 193 9.53 10.84 -3.57
C ALA A 193 10.96 10.36 -3.31
N ILE A 194 11.66 9.90 -4.35
CA ILE A 194 13.08 9.51 -4.32
C ILE A 194 13.95 10.71 -3.94
N GLU A 195 13.79 11.86 -4.60
CA GLU A 195 14.54 13.08 -4.26
C GLU A 195 14.28 13.51 -2.82
N SER A 196 13.03 13.42 -2.35
CA SER A 196 12.70 13.74 -0.97
C SER A 196 13.34 12.78 0.05
N LEU A 197 13.62 11.54 -0.36
CA LEU A 197 14.36 10.55 0.42
C LEU A 197 15.86 10.88 0.38
N ALA A 198 16.44 11.13 -0.79
CA ALA A 198 17.85 11.47 -0.97
C ALA A 198 18.25 12.78 -0.24
N ASN A 199 17.31 13.74 -0.15
CA ASN A 199 17.51 15.01 0.56
C ASN A 199 17.42 14.89 2.10
N LEU A 200 17.14 13.70 2.64
CA LEU A 200 17.29 13.50 4.08
C LEU A 200 18.78 13.63 4.42
N LYS A 201 19.09 14.44 5.44
CA LYS A 201 20.46 14.65 5.87
C LYS A 201 20.97 13.41 6.60
N GLY A 202 21.92 12.68 6.01
CA GLY A 202 22.88 11.88 6.76
C GLY A 202 23.80 12.82 7.56
N ALA A 203 24.19 12.44 8.78
CA ALA A 203 24.89 13.35 9.69
C ALA A 203 26.31 13.72 9.22
N THR A 204 26.89 12.96 8.29
CA THR A 204 28.33 13.04 7.95
C THR A 204 28.63 13.17 6.45
N ASP A 205 27.92 12.47 5.57
CA ASP A 205 28.13 12.54 4.11
C ASP A 205 26.82 12.36 3.31
N ASN A 206 26.28 13.47 2.79
CA ASN A 206 25.03 13.46 2.01
C ASN A 206 25.14 12.63 0.72
N GLY A 207 26.34 12.51 0.13
CA GLY A 207 26.54 11.74 -1.10
C GLY A 207 26.44 10.23 -0.86
N ALA A 208 27.07 9.75 0.21
CA ALA A 208 27.00 8.34 0.61
C ALA A 208 25.58 7.94 1.03
N PHE A 209 24.87 8.81 1.74
CA PHE A 209 23.47 8.60 2.11
C PHE A 209 22.56 8.43 0.89
N ALA A 210 22.58 9.42 -0.02
CA ALA A 210 21.73 9.43 -1.20
C ALA A 210 22.01 8.19 -2.07
N HIS A 211 23.28 7.84 -2.25
CA HIS A 211 23.64 6.66 -3.01
C HIS A 211 23.09 5.37 -2.39
N GLY A 212 23.20 5.18 -1.07
CA GLY A 212 22.69 3.98 -0.41
C GLY A 212 21.15 3.89 -0.37
N ALA A 213 20.48 5.02 -0.15
CA ALA A 213 19.03 5.06 0.04
C ALA A 213 18.23 5.13 -1.27
N ALA A 214 18.74 5.83 -2.29
CA ALA A 214 17.99 6.18 -3.50
C ALA A 214 18.42 5.43 -4.77
N SER A 215 19.69 5.01 -4.90
CA SER A 215 20.22 4.46 -6.18
C SER A 215 19.42 3.29 -6.76
N SER A 216 18.98 2.35 -5.91
CA SER A 216 18.15 1.23 -6.36
C SER A 216 16.77 1.65 -6.86
N LEU A 217 16.22 2.74 -6.31
CA LEU A 217 14.94 3.31 -6.74
C LEU A 217 15.11 4.14 -8.01
N GLU A 218 16.24 4.83 -8.16
CA GLU A 218 16.62 5.55 -9.39
C GLU A 218 16.81 4.56 -10.57
N GLN A 219 17.41 3.40 -10.33
CA GLN A 219 17.50 2.38 -11.37
C GLN A 219 16.11 1.84 -11.75
N ALA A 220 15.25 1.60 -10.76
CA ALA A 220 13.89 1.13 -11.00
C ALA A 220 13.01 2.18 -11.71
N ILE A 221 13.22 3.49 -11.47
CA ILE A 221 12.48 4.53 -12.18
C ILE A 221 12.91 4.62 -13.64
N HIS A 222 14.18 4.37 -13.94
CA HIS A 222 14.63 4.22 -15.33
C HIS A 222 13.92 3.06 -16.03
N ASP A 223 13.70 1.93 -15.36
CA ASP A 223 12.91 0.82 -15.93
C ASP A 223 11.45 1.25 -16.21
N ALA A 224 10.83 2.01 -15.30
CA ALA A 224 9.48 2.57 -15.52
C ALA A 224 9.43 3.52 -16.73
N THR A 225 10.43 4.40 -16.89
CA THR A 225 10.50 5.30 -18.05
C THR A 225 10.70 4.53 -19.36
N LYS A 226 11.47 3.44 -19.33
CA LYS A 226 11.68 2.55 -20.47
C LYS A 226 10.39 1.82 -20.86
N GLU A 227 9.64 1.28 -19.89
CA GLU A 227 8.33 0.67 -20.15
C GLU A 227 7.34 1.66 -20.77
N LEU A 228 7.36 2.93 -20.34
CA LEU A 228 6.54 3.97 -20.95
C LEU A 228 6.94 4.22 -22.41
N ALA A 229 8.25 4.29 -22.70
CA ALA A 229 8.77 4.45 -24.05
C ALA A 229 8.46 3.24 -24.97
N LEU A 230 8.37 2.04 -24.42
CA LEU A 230 7.96 0.82 -25.13
C LEU A 230 6.44 0.71 -25.37
N GLY A 231 5.66 1.69 -24.91
CA GLY A 231 4.22 1.72 -25.10
C GLY A 231 3.43 0.91 -24.07
N ASN A 232 4.00 0.66 -22.88
CA ASN A 232 3.35 -0.03 -21.76
C ASN A 232 3.03 0.94 -20.60
N PRO A 233 2.11 1.90 -20.77
CA PRO A 233 1.83 2.91 -19.75
C PRO A 233 1.22 2.30 -18.48
N GLY A 234 0.53 1.16 -18.59
CA GLY A 234 -0.02 0.44 -17.43
C GLY A 234 1.08 -0.06 -16.49
N ASN A 235 2.03 -0.82 -17.02
CA ASN A 235 3.16 -1.36 -16.25
C ASN A 235 4.02 -0.23 -15.69
N ALA A 236 4.32 0.80 -16.50
CA ALA A 236 5.08 1.96 -16.05
C ALA A 236 4.41 2.67 -14.85
N ALA A 237 3.09 2.81 -14.87
CA ALA A 237 2.31 3.41 -13.79
C ALA A 237 2.24 2.54 -12.52
N GLU A 238 2.32 1.22 -12.63
CA GLU A 238 2.39 0.28 -11.50
C GLU A 238 3.77 0.31 -10.85
N ILE A 239 4.83 0.17 -11.66
CA ILE A 239 6.23 0.26 -11.18
C ILE A 239 6.47 1.59 -10.47
N ALA A 240 6.06 2.71 -11.07
CA ALA A 240 6.21 4.03 -10.44
C ALA A 240 5.47 4.13 -9.09
N LYS A 241 4.28 3.53 -8.98
CA LYS A 241 3.51 3.51 -7.73
C LYS A 241 4.22 2.70 -6.64
N GLU A 242 4.76 1.52 -6.97
CA GLU A 242 5.52 0.71 -6.02
C GLU A 242 6.78 1.43 -5.54
N ILE A 243 7.47 2.14 -6.44
CA ILE A 243 8.63 2.97 -6.11
C ILE A 243 8.24 4.10 -5.16
N GLU A 244 7.15 4.83 -5.43
CA GLU A 244 6.62 5.88 -4.57
C GLU A 244 6.32 5.36 -3.16
N GLU A 245 5.61 4.23 -3.07
CA GLU A 245 5.26 3.59 -1.78
C GLU A 245 6.52 3.16 -1.01
N LYS A 246 7.50 2.57 -1.70
CA LYS A 246 8.77 2.14 -1.10
C LYS A 246 9.60 3.34 -0.62
N ALA A 247 9.71 4.40 -1.42
CA ALA A 247 10.42 5.63 -1.04
C ALA A 247 9.79 6.27 0.21
N ARG A 248 8.46 6.37 0.26
CA ARG A 248 7.74 6.88 1.43
C ARG A 248 7.96 6.02 2.66
N ARG A 249 7.91 4.69 2.52
CA ARG A 249 8.15 3.75 3.62
C ARG A 249 9.57 3.88 4.18
N LEU A 250 10.58 4.00 3.32
CA LEU A 250 11.96 4.20 3.74
C LEU A 250 12.10 5.54 4.48
N LYS A 251 11.44 6.60 4.01
CA LYS A 251 11.44 7.90 4.70
C LYS A 251 10.81 7.82 6.09
N THR A 252 9.69 7.11 6.26
CA THR A 252 9.08 6.92 7.58
C THR A 252 9.97 6.09 8.50
N GLN A 253 10.55 5.00 7.98
CA GLN A 253 11.47 4.16 8.74
C GLN A 253 12.72 4.92 9.18
N PHE A 254 13.26 5.81 8.34
CA PHE A 254 14.37 6.68 8.72
C PHE A 254 14.00 7.61 9.88
N ALA A 255 12.83 8.25 9.83
CA ALA A 255 12.35 9.11 10.92
C ALA A 255 12.13 8.34 12.23
N GLU A 256 11.61 7.12 12.16
CA GLU A 256 11.42 6.26 13.33
C GLU A 256 12.76 5.74 13.88
N ALA A 257 13.69 5.31 13.01
CA ALA A 257 15.01 4.83 13.37
C ALA A 257 15.84 5.95 14.04
N THR A 258 15.82 7.16 13.49
CA THR A 258 16.51 8.31 14.10
C THR A 258 15.93 8.64 15.48
N LYS A 259 14.60 8.70 15.61
CA LYS A 259 13.95 8.92 16.92
C LYS A 259 14.32 7.83 17.92
N THR A 260 14.21 6.56 17.55
CA THR A 260 14.54 5.44 18.45
C THR A 260 16.00 5.46 18.86
N LEU A 261 16.94 5.76 17.96
CA LEU A 261 18.35 5.90 18.31
C LEU A 261 18.60 7.09 19.25
N THR A 262 17.89 8.21 19.12
CA THR A 262 18.01 9.32 20.08
C THR A 262 17.48 8.95 21.47
N GLU A 263 16.38 8.21 21.54
CA GLU A 263 15.83 7.71 22.81
C GLU A 263 16.77 6.68 23.47
N VAL A 264 17.40 5.81 22.67
CA VAL A 264 18.39 4.85 23.16
C VAL A 264 19.63 5.58 23.67
N ASP A 265 20.11 6.60 22.95
CA ASP A 265 21.28 7.38 23.38
C ASP A 265 21.03 8.10 24.72
N ALA A 266 19.85 8.69 24.90
CA ALA A 266 19.45 9.27 26.18
C ALA A 266 19.47 8.24 27.32
N LYS A 267 18.89 7.05 27.10
CA LYS A 267 18.92 5.96 28.08
C LYS A 267 20.32 5.44 28.36
N VAL A 268 21.17 5.37 27.35
CA VAL A 268 22.58 4.98 27.50
C VAL A 268 23.31 6.01 28.37
N ILE A 269 23.06 7.31 28.19
CA ILE A 269 23.62 8.35 29.06
C ILE A 269 23.14 8.19 30.51
N ASP A 270 21.84 7.93 30.72
CA ASP A 270 21.27 7.72 32.05
C ASP A 270 21.90 6.49 32.75
N LEU A 271 21.94 5.35 32.04
CA LEU A 271 22.56 4.11 32.54
C LEU A 271 24.05 4.29 32.84
N ARG A 272 24.78 5.09 32.04
CA ARG A 272 26.17 5.43 32.32
C ARG A 272 26.29 6.26 33.60
N GLY A 273 25.38 7.21 33.82
CA GLY A 273 25.30 8.00 35.04
C GLY A 273 25.06 7.15 36.29
N GLU A 274 24.32 6.05 36.15
CA GLU A 274 24.07 5.06 37.20
C GLU A 274 25.26 4.09 37.42
N GLY A 275 26.28 4.11 36.57
CA GLY A 275 27.46 3.23 36.65
C GLY A 275 27.30 1.87 35.97
N VAL A 276 26.33 1.71 35.07
CA VAL A 276 26.07 0.48 34.31
C VAL A 276 27.11 0.30 33.20
N LEU A 277 27.63 -0.92 33.03
CA LEU A 277 28.56 -1.24 31.94
C LEU A 277 27.80 -1.49 30.63
N ILE A 278 27.84 -0.51 29.72
CA ILE A 278 27.04 -0.48 28.48
C ILE A 278 27.88 -0.34 27.19
N HIS A 279 29.19 -0.62 27.25
CA HIS A 279 30.11 -0.41 26.13
C HIS A 279 29.69 -1.12 24.83
N SER A 280 29.14 -2.33 24.93
CA SER A 280 28.62 -3.07 23.78
C SER A 280 27.46 -2.35 23.09
N VAL A 281 26.52 -1.80 23.87
CA VAL A 281 25.38 -1.02 23.36
C VAL A 281 25.86 0.27 22.69
N GLU A 282 26.85 0.94 23.26
CA GLU A 282 27.44 2.16 22.69
C GLU A 282 28.12 1.91 21.33
N THR A 283 28.89 0.82 21.20
CA THR A 283 29.52 0.46 19.92
C THR A 283 28.48 0.15 18.85
N GLN A 284 27.44 -0.61 19.20
CA GLN A 284 26.35 -0.92 18.29
C GLN A 284 25.50 0.32 17.94
N LEU A 285 25.32 1.26 18.88
CA LEU A 285 24.63 2.53 18.62
C LEU A 285 25.41 3.38 17.60
N LYS A 286 26.74 3.42 17.70
CA LYS A 286 27.60 4.07 16.68
C LYS A 286 27.46 3.38 15.32
N MET A 287 27.51 2.04 15.28
CA MET A 287 27.31 1.29 14.04
C MET A 287 25.94 1.55 13.41
N ALA A 288 24.87 1.60 14.20
CA ALA A 288 23.52 1.90 13.71
C ALA A 288 23.43 3.30 13.08
N ARG A 289 24.12 4.28 13.68
CA ARG A 289 24.24 5.64 13.13
C ARG A 289 25.03 5.66 11.83
N ASP A 290 26.19 4.99 11.80
CA ASP A 290 27.01 4.90 10.58
C ASP A 290 26.24 4.22 9.43
N MET A 291 25.39 3.22 9.73
CA MET A 291 24.51 2.59 8.74
C MET A 291 23.44 3.55 8.23
N LEU A 292 22.80 4.33 9.12
CA LEU A 292 21.85 5.36 8.69
C LEU A 292 22.53 6.41 7.83
N ASP A 293 23.72 6.87 8.19
CA ASP A 293 24.49 7.86 7.43
C ASP A 293 24.87 7.37 6.03
N ARG A 294 25.03 6.05 5.85
CA ARG A 294 25.28 5.41 4.55
C ARG A 294 24.00 5.09 3.75
N GLY A 295 22.82 5.47 4.26
CA GLY A 295 21.55 5.20 3.58
C GLY A 295 21.03 3.76 3.73
N LEU A 296 21.63 2.94 4.60
CA LEU A 296 21.17 1.58 4.91
C LEU A 296 20.03 1.63 5.93
N ILE A 297 18.88 2.15 5.51
CA ILE A 297 17.75 2.47 6.38
C ILE A 297 17.14 1.22 7.04
N GLU A 298 16.83 0.18 6.25
CA GLU A 298 16.15 -1.02 6.80
C GLU A 298 17.02 -1.78 7.81
N PRO A 299 18.32 -2.07 7.55
CA PRO A 299 19.18 -2.69 8.54
C PRO A 299 19.35 -1.85 9.80
N ALA A 300 19.48 -0.53 9.65
CA ALA A 300 19.64 0.36 10.78
C ALA A 300 18.37 0.48 11.64
N ALA A 301 17.19 0.51 11.01
CA ALA A 301 15.91 0.50 11.72
C ALA A 301 15.73 -0.78 12.54
N ALA A 302 16.07 -1.95 11.96
CA ALA A 302 16.05 -3.22 12.68
C ALA A 302 17.04 -3.23 13.85
N MET A 303 18.25 -2.70 13.65
CA MET A 303 19.25 -2.58 14.71
C MET A 303 18.79 -1.62 15.82
N ALA A 304 18.17 -0.49 15.49
CA ALA A 304 17.66 0.47 16.46
C ALA A 304 16.58 -0.13 17.37
N LEU A 305 15.65 -0.92 16.82
CA LEU A 305 14.65 -1.63 17.60
C LEU A 305 15.28 -2.68 18.54
N ARG A 306 16.27 -3.43 18.05
CA ARG A 306 17.01 -4.40 18.88
C ARG A 306 17.73 -3.68 20.03
N LEU A 307 18.44 -2.59 19.73
CA LEU A 307 19.13 -1.77 20.72
C LEU A 307 18.19 -1.20 21.78
N GLN A 308 16.98 -0.80 21.37
CA GLN A 308 15.98 -0.33 22.31
C GLN A 308 15.52 -1.43 23.28
N ALA A 309 15.35 -2.66 22.79
CA ALA A 309 15.03 -3.81 23.62
C ALA A 309 16.19 -4.20 24.55
N ASP A 310 17.42 -4.23 24.01
CA ASP A 310 18.63 -4.57 24.76
C ASP A 310 18.88 -3.56 25.89
N ALA A 311 18.79 -2.25 25.61
CA ALA A 311 18.96 -1.19 26.61
C ALA A 311 17.91 -1.27 27.72
N LYS A 312 16.63 -1.56 27.38
CA LYS A 312 15.57 -1.79 28.39
C LYS A 312 15.85 -3.02 29.23
N SER A 313 16.27 -4.12 28.62
CA SER A 313 16.57 -5.36 29.33
C SER A 313 17.73 -5.18 30.31
N ILE A 314 18.79 -4.49 29.90
CA ILE A 314 19.93 -4.17 30.77
C ILE A 314 19.48 -3.29 31.94
N ALA A 315 18.68 -2.25 31.68
CA ALA A 315 18.13 -1.39 32.73
C ALA A 315 17.30 -2.18 33.76
N ASP A 316 16.37 -3.02 33.29
CA ASP A 316 15.53 -3.84 34.16
C ASP A 316 16.36 -4.83 34.99
N GLN A 317 17.35 -5.47 34.37
CA GLN A 317 18.24 -6.41 35.08
C GLN A 317 19.11 -5.70 36.11
N TYR A 318 19.64 -4.52 35.79
CA TYR A 318 20.42 -3.72 36.72
C TYR A 318 19.58 -3.25 37.92
N GLN A 319 18.39 -2.72 37.67
CA GLN A 319 17.48 -2.27 38.73
C GLN A 319 17.07 -3.44 39.63
N LYS A 320 16.75 -4.61 39.04
CA LYS A 320 16.45 -5.82 39.81
C LYS A 320 17.65 -6.28 40.63
N ALA A 321 18.84 -6.35 40.04
CA ALA A 321 20.05 -6.81 40.73
C ALA A 321 20.43 -5.89 41.90
N THR A 322 20.33 -4.57 41.73
CA THR A 322 20.67 -3.59 42.78
C THR A 322 19.65 -3.57 43.92
N THR A 323 18.35 -3.59 43.60
CA THR A 323 17.28 -3.66 44.62
C THR A 323 17.33 -4.98 45.39
N THR A 324 17.45 -6.12 44.69
CA THR A 324 17.56 -7.43 45.35
C THR A 324 18.84 -7.58 46.17
N LEU A 325 19.96 -6.98 45.73
CA LEU A 325 21.18 -6.92 46.55
C LEU A 325 20.95 -6.12 47.83
N ALA A 326 20.35 -4.93 47.74
CA ALA A 326 20.06 -4.10 48.92
C ALA A 326 19.14 -4.80 49.93
N ASP A 327 18.08 -5.45 49.43
CA ASP A 327 17.16 -6.22 50.27
C ASP A 327 17.85 -7.43 50.91
N ALA A 328 18.64 -8.18 50.13
CA ALA A 328 19.41 -9.32 50.62
C ALA A 328 20.43 -8.91 51.69
N GLU A 329 21.08 -7.76 51.53
CA GLU A 329 22.02 -7.21 52.52
C GLU A 329 21.32 -6.79 53.82
N LEU A 330 20.14 -6.17 53.73
CA LEU A 330 19.33 -5.82 54.90
C LEU A 330 18.87 -7.06 55.66
N LEU A 331 18.37 -8.07 54.95
CA LEU A 331 17.95 -9.35 55.54
C LEU A 331 19.13 -10.06 56.17
N TYR A 332 20.27 -10.12 55.48
CA TYR A 332 21.46 -10.75 56.00
C TYR A 332 22.00 -10.04 57.25
N GLY A 333 22.03 -8.70 57.26
CA GLY A 333 22.42 -7.92 58.43
C GLY A 333 21.50 -8.14 59.63
N ARG A 334 20.20 -8.36 59.43
CA ARG A 334 19.28 -8.79 60.50
C ARG A 334 19.62 -10.19 61.00
N LEU A 335 19.79 -11.15 60.09
CA LEU A 335 20.12 -12.53 60.43
C LEU A 335 21.46 -12.64 61.17
N GLN A 336 22.47 -11.85 60.80
CA GLN A 336 23.75 -11.79 61.51
C GLN A 336 23.60 -11.31 62.95
N ARG A 337 22.79 -10.28 63.21
CA ARG A 337 22.48 -9.82 64.58
C ARG A 337 21.77 -10.88 65.41
N GLU A 338 21.05 -11.77 64.75
CA GLU A 338 20.38 -12.93 65.35
C GLU A 338 21.29 -14.17 65.47
N GLY A 339 22.58 -14.05 65.14
CA GLY A 339 23.57 -15.13 65.30
C GLY A 339 23.82 -15.99 64.05
N PHE A 340 23.17 -15.70 62.91
CA PHE A 340 23.40 -16.44 61.67
C PHE A 340 24.69 -16.02 60.97
N HIS A 341 25.61 -16.97 60.82
CA HIS A 341 26.84 -16.81 60.06
C HIS A 341 26.92 -17.96 59.06
N SER A 342 26.89 -17.66 57.75
CA SER A 342 27.01 -18.66 56.70
C SER A 342 28.03 -18.23 55.67
N TYR A 343 29.08 -19.04 55.55
CA TYR A 343 30.13 -18.84 54.56
C TYR A 343 29.59 -18.89 53.13
N GLU A 344 28.61 -19.77 52.85
CA GLU A 344 28.00 -19.89 51.52
C GLU A 344 27.21 -18.63 51.14
N ALA A 345 26.52 -18.02 52.10
CA ALA A 345 25.78 -16.78 51.86
C ALA A 345 26.73 -15.58 51.70
N ASP A 346 27.79 -15.50 52.50
CA ASP A 346 28.84 -14.48 52.36
C ASP A 346 29.54 -14.56 51.01
N ALA A 347 29.87 -15.78 50.57
CA ALA A 347 30.45 -16.02 49.26
C ALA A 347 29.50 -15.61 48.13
N ALA A 348 28.22 -16.02 48.21
CA ALA A 348 27.22 -15.68 47.20
C ALA A 348 26.96 -14.17 47.11
N LEU A 349 26.91 -13.45 48.23
CA LEU A 349 26.78 -11.98 48.23
C LEU A 349 28.03 -11.28 47.69
N ARG A 350 29.23 -11.79 47.99
CA ARG A 350 30.47 -11.28 47.36
C ARG A 350 30.48 -11.49 45.86
N ASP A 351 30.10 -12.69 45.41
CA ASP A 351 30.06 -13.02 43.98
C ASP A 351 28.98 -12.22 43.26
N ALA A 352 27.83 -11.98 43.89
CA ALA A 352 26.80 -11.06 43.38
C ALA A 352 27.33 -9.63 43.22
N ARG A 353 28.01 -9.08 44.23
CA ARG A 353 28.64 -7.73 44.14
C ARG A 353 29.68 -7.67 43.03
N ARG A 354 30.49 -8.73 42.89
CA ARG A 354 31.52 -8.82 41.84
C ARG A 354 30.89 -8.85 40.45
N THR A 355 29.89 -9.71 40.25
CA THR A 355 29.21 -9.88 38.96
C THR A 355 28.43 -8.63 38.53
N ILE A 356 27.87 -7.86 39.48
CA ILE A 356 27.28 -6.53 39.20
C ILE A 356 28.33 -5.55 38.70
N ARG A 357 29.52 -5.49 39.34
CA ARG A 357 30.62 -4.63 38.87
C ARG A 357 31.18 -5.04 37.51
N GLU A 358 31.14 -6.33 37.21
CA GLU A 358 31.54 -6.89 35.91
C GLU A 358 30.45 -6.74 34.84
N GLY A 359 29.28 -6.17 35.17
CA GLY A 359 28.19 -5.91 34.20
C GLY A 359 27.35 -7.14 33.85
N SER A 360 27.55 -8.26 34.54
CA SER A 360 26.81 -9.52 34.33
C SER A 360 25.58 -9.59 35.25
N TYR A 361 24.62 -8.69 35.04
CA TYR A 361 23.45 -8.52 35.93
C TYR A 361 22.57 -9.77 36.03
N GLY A 362 22.38 -10.51 34.94
CA GLY A 362 21.64 -11.78 34.98
C GLY A 362 22.27 -12.82 35.92
N ARG A 363 23.60 -12.98 35.86
CA ARG A 363 24.33 -13.87 36.77
C ARG A 363 24.28 -13.38 38.21
N ALA A 364 24.32 -12.07 38.42
CA ALA A 364 24.18 -11.48 39.75
C ALA A 364 22.84 -11.86 40.39
N ILE A 365 21.74 -11.80 39.63
CA ILE A 365 20.41 -12.21 40.10
C ILE A 365 20.42 -13.70 40.52
N GLU A 366 21.03 -14.60 39.74
CA GLU A 366 21.14 -16.01 40.12
C GLU A 366 21.91 -16.22 41.43
N HIS A 367 23.01 -15.50 41.64
CA HIS A 367 23.77 -15.55 42.89
C HIS A 367 22.95 -15.01 44.08
N LEU A 368 22.17 -13.95 43.86
CA LEU A 368 21.29 -13.38 44.87
C LEU A 368 20.12 -14.32 45.21
N GLU A 369 19.52 -14.98 44.22
CA GLU A 369 18.49 -15.99 44.45
C GLU A 369 19.00 -17.16 45.29
N ARG A 370 20.21 -17.64 45.02
CA ARG A 370 20.86 -18.69 45.85
C ARG A 370 21.05 -18.22 47.29
N ALA A 371 21.50 -16.98 47.50
CA ALA A 371 21.66 -16.40 48.83
C ALA A 371 20.31 -16.28 49.55
N LEU A 372 19.28 -15.76 48.89
CA LEU A 372 17.92 -15.64 49.42
C LEU A 372 17.31 -17.01 49.78
N GLN A 373 17.54 -18.04 48.96
CA GLN A 373 17.12 -19.40 49.27
C GLN A 373 17.83 -19.96 50.51
N ALA A 374 19.13 -19.68 50.67
CA ALA A 374 19.87 -20.06 51.88
C ALA A 374 19.31 -19.36 53.12
N PHE A 375 18.96 -18.06 53.01
CA PHE A 375 18.28 -17.32 54.08
C PHE A 375 16.92 -17.94 54.42
N ALA A 376 16.09 -18.22 53.42
CA ALA A 376 14.76 -18.81 53.61
C ALA A 376 14.81 -20.20 54.25
N ARG A 377 15.76 -21.06 53.83
CA ARG A 377 15.95 -22.38 54.46
C ARG A 377 16.29 -22.23 55.94
N ARG A 378 17.14 -21.27 56.30
CA ARG A 378 17.54 -21.07 57.69
C ARG A 378 16.44 -20.43 58.55
N THR A 379 15.73 -19.43 58.03
CA THR A 379 14.59 -18.84 58.76
C THR A 379 13.51 -19.89 59.01
N ASN A 380 13.23 -20.74 58.02
CA ASN A 380 12.30 -21.86 58.19
C ASN A 380 12.81 -22.85 59.24
N ALA A 381 14.07 -23.30 59.16
CA ALA A 381 14.67 -24.19 60.16
C ALA A 381 14.68 -23.62 61.59
N ARG A 382 14.86 -22.30 61.72
CA ARG A 382 14.73 -21.60 63.02
C ARG A 382 13.28 -21.63 63.51
N SER A 383 12.32 -21.30 62.65
CA SER A 383 10.91 -21.28 63.03
C SER A 383 10.39 -22.68 63.40
N SER A 384 10.85 -23.74 62.72
CA SER A 384 10.52 -25.11 63.11
C SER A 384 11.15 -25.45 64.45
N LEU A 385 12.43 -25.15 64.66
CA LEU A 385 13.11 -25.40 65.93
C LEU A 385 12.45 -24.64 67.10
N GLY A 386 12.00 -23.40 66.88
CA GLY A 386 11.24 -22.64 67.88
C GLY A 386 9.88 -23.28 68.21
N LYS A 387 9.18 -23.83 67.21
CA LYS A 387 7.94 -24.60 67.43
C LYS A 387 8.22 -25.88 68.20
N ASP A 388 9.27 -26.62 67.82
CA ASP A 388 9.65 -27.88 68.46
C ASP A 388 10.05 -27.67 69.93
N ILE A 389 10.73 -26.56 70.25
CA ILE A 389 11.00 -26.14 71.64
C ILE A 389 9.70 -25.90 72.41
N GLU A 390 8.75 -25.12 71.87
CA GLU A 390 7.48 -24.85 72.55
C GLU A 390 6.59 -26.09 72.68
N GLU A 391 6.57 -26.98 71.68
CA GLU A 391 5.90 -28.28 71.77
C GLU A 391 6.52 -29.17 72.85
N THR A 392 7.84 -29.25 72.90
CA THR A 392 8.55 -30.01 73.95
C THR A 392 8.29 -29.41 75.33
N ARG A 393 8.27 -28.07 75.42
CA ARG A 393 7.94 -27.32 76.65
C ARG A 393 6.53 -27.60 77.15
N THR A 394 5.53 -27.64 76.27
CA THR A 394 4.15 -27.99 76.65
C THR A 394 4.05 -29.44 77.12
N ARG A 395 4.76 -30.39 76.48
CA ARG A 395 4.82 -31.79 76.92
C ARG A 395 5.49 -31.94 78.30
N VAL A 396 6.61 -31.27 78.53
CA VAL A 396 7.28 -31.26 79.84
C VAL A 396 6.35 -30.68 80.92
N ARG A 397 5.60 -29.61 80.62
CA ARG A 397 4.62 -29.02 81.56
C ARG A 397 3.46 -29.96 81.88
N LEU A 398 2.96 -30.75 80.92
CA LEU A 398 1.92 -31.75 81.15
C LEU A 398 2.41 -32.91 82.03
N LEU A 399 3.70 -33.24 81.95
CA LEU A 399 4.35 -34.28 82.75
C LEU A 399 4.92 -33.74 84.08
N ALA A 400 4.92 -32.43 84.30
CA ALA A 400 5.38 -31.79 85.52
C ALA A 400 4.36 -32.02 86.65
N GLY A 401 4.54 -33.13 87.37
CA GLY A 401 3.66 -33.55 88.48
C GLY A 401 3.55 -35.06 88.65
N SER A 402 4.04 -35.86 87.69
CA SER A 402 3.95 -37.33 87.69
C SER A 402 5.05 -38.05 88.49
N GLY A 403 5.94 -37.33 89.19
CA GLY A 403 6.94 -37.93 90.09
C GLY A 403 8.08 -38.70 89.41
N LEU A 404 8.34 -38.41 88.13
CA LEU A 404 9.38 -39.08 87.33
C LEU A 404 10.79 -38.60 87.73
N SER A 405 11.72 -39.55 87.95
CA SER A 405 13.06 -39.31 88.49
C SER A 405 14.00 -38.50 87.58
N PHE A 406 13.73 -38.45 86.28
CA PHE A 406 14.57 -37.76 85.28
C PHE A 406 14.00 -36.41 84.82
N MET A 407 12.90 -35.94 85.42
CA MET A 407 12.28 -34.65 85.07
C MET A 407 13.17 -33.43 85.33
N PRO A 408 13.97 -33.35 86.40
CA PRO A 408 14.90 -32.24 86.60
C PRO A 408 15.93 -32.12 85.47
N ASP A 409 16.48 -33.26 85.03
CA ASP A 409 17.49 -33.30 83.96
C ASP A 409 16.89 -32.88 82.60
N ILE A 410 15.67 -33.34 82.29
CA ILE A 410 14.94 -32.91 81.07
C ILE A 410 14.64 -31.41 81.10
N GLN A 411 14.25 -30.87 82.26
CA GLN A 411 14.01 -29.43 82.43
C GLN A 411 15.30 -28.61 82.31
N GLU A 412 16.43 -29.11 82.81
CA GLU A 412 17.72 -28.43 82.69
C GLU A 412 18.21 -28.38 81.24
N VAL A 413 18.13 -29.51 80.52
CA VAL A 413 18.55 -29.61 79.11
C VAL A 413 17.62 -28.80 78.20
N LEU A 414 16.30 -28.83 78.43
CA LEU A 414 15.37 -27.96 77.70
C LEU A 414 15.60 -26.48 78.01
N GLY A 415 15.86 -26.13 79.28
CA GLY A 415 16.21 -24.76 79.68
C GLY A 415 17.57 -24.31 79.14
N ARG A 416 18.48 -25.23 78.81
CA ARG A 416 19.72 -24.95 78.08
C ARG A 416 19.43 -24.73 76.60
N ALA A 417 18.65 -25.59 75.97
CA ALA A 417 18.18 -25.43 74.60
C ALA A 417 17.45 -24.10 74.37
N GLU A 418 16.59 -23.68 75.30
CA GLU A 418 15.87 -22.38 75.26
C GLU A 418 16.84 -21.19 75.40
N ARG A 419 17.82 -21.26 76.31
CA ARG A 419 18.83 -20.20 76.48
C ARG A 419 19.75 -20.10 75.26
N GLU A 420 20.18 -21.23 74.72
CA GLU A 420 21.01 -21.28 73.51
C GLU A 420 20.24 -20.80 72.28
N PHE A 421 18.94 -21.08 72.20
CA PHE A 421 18.06 -20.51 71.17
C PHE A 421 17.96 -18.99 71.26
N GLN A 422 17.79 -18.45 72.48
CA GLN A 422 17.73 -17.01 72.73
C GLN A 422 19.07 -16.30 72.51
N GLN A 423 20.19 -17.02 72.71
CA GLN A 423 21.55 -16.52 72.48
C GLN A 423 22.01 -16.69 71.01
N GLY A 424 21.20 -17.29 70.14
CA GLY A 424 21.49 -17.45 68.71
C GLY A 424 22.35 -18.67 68.36
N ASN A 425 22.69 -19.54 69.32
CA ASN A 425 23.39 -20.80 69.08
C ASN A 425 22.40 -21.91 68.67
N TYR A 426 21.91 -21.84 67.43
CA TYR A 426 20.88 -22.76 66.94
C TYR A 426 21.36 -24.21 66.77
N SER A 427 22.66 -24.44 66.55
CA SER A 427 23.23 -25.79 66.47
C SER A 427 23.20 -26.48 67.83
N GLY A 428 23.70 -25.80 68.87
CA GLY A 428 23.68 -26.33 70.24
C GLY A 428 22.25 -26.50 70.74
N SER A 429 21.38 -25.51 70.51
CA SER A 429 19.95 -25.59 70.83
C SER A 429 19.25 -26.78 70.17
N SER A 430 19.60 -27.13 68.92
CA SER A 430 19.04 -28.30 68.23
C SER A 430 19.52 -29.63 68.80
N GLU A 431 20.77 -29.68 69.28
CA GLU A 431 21.38 -30.86 69.87
C GLU A 431 20.81 -31.11 71.27
N ASP A 432 20.73 -30.06 72.09
CA ASP A 432 20.09 -30.08 73.41
C ASP A 432 18.61 -30.44 73.32
N LEU A 433 17.88 -29.90 72.32
CA LEU A 433 16.48 -30.25 72.10
C LEU A 433 16.31 -31.73 71.69
N ARG A 434 17.22 -32.28 70.88
CA ARG A 434 17.22 -33.72 70.54
C ARG A 434 17.48 -34.59 71.76
N ILE A 435 18.42 -34.18 72.63
CA ILE A 435 18.69 -34.89 73.88
C ILE A 435 17.45 -34.83 74.80
N ALA A 436 16.84 -33.65 74.95
CA ALA A 436 15.63 -33.47 75.74
C ALA A 436 14.46 -34.31 75.21
N THR A 437 14.23 -34.33 73.89
CA THR A 437 13.16 -35.12 73.26
C THR A 437 13.40 -36.62 73.38
N VAL A 438 14.62 -37.11 73.19
CA VAL A 438 14.98 -38.54 73.39
C VAL A 438 14.77 -38.97 74.86
N LEU A 439 15.13 -38.12 75.82
CA LEU A 439 14.87 -38.39 77.23
C LEU A 439 13.36 -38.40 77.55
N LEU A 440 12.59 -37.53 76.91
CA LEU A 440 11.13 -37.47 77.04
C LEU A 440 10.44 -38.70 76.43
N ASP A 441 10.91 -39.17 75.28
CA ASP A 441 10.40 -40.36 74.59
C ASP A 441 10.79 -41.65 75.35
N GLY A 442 12.01 -41.71 75.90
CA GLY A 442 12.45 -42.80 76.77
C GLY A 442 11.65 -42.89 78.08
N VAL A 443 11.10 -41.77 78.55
CA VAL A 443 10.24 -41.68 79.73
C VAL A 443 8.77 -42.02 79.42
N THR A 444 8.27 -41.70 78.22
CA THR A 444 6.90 -42.05 77.80
C THR A 444 6.77 -43.50 77.32
N HIS A 445 7.85 -44.13 76.86
CA HIS A 445 7.92 -45.55 76.47
C HIS A 445 8.50 -46.46 77.56
N ALA A 446 8.82 -45.93 78.74
CA ALA A 446 9.23 -46.76 79.88
C ALA A 446 8.06 -47.69 80.28
N PRO A 447 8.25 -49.03 80.33
CA PRO A 447 7.21 -49.93 80.77
C PRO A 447 6.84 -49.57 82.20
N SER A 448 5.53 -49.46 82.46
CA SER A 448 4.97 -49.19 83.78
C SER A 448 5.62 -50.11 84.83
N PRO A 449 5.96 -49.59 86.03
CA PRO A 449 6.43 -50.46 87.10
C PRO A 449 5.28 -51.40 87.44
N LYS A 450 5.52 -52.71 87.29
CA LYS A 450 4.63 -53.73 87.84
C LYS A 450 4.47 -53.45 89.34
N LYS A 451 3.26 -53.08 89.74
CA LYS A 451 2.65 -53.47 91.01
C LYS A 451 1.22 -53.86 90.77
#